data_AF-A0A9Y3REC9-F1
#
_entry.id   AF-A0A9Y3REC9-F1
#
_cell.length_a   1.000
_cell.length_b   1.000
_cell.length_c   1.000
_cell.angle_alpha   90.00
_cell.angle_beta   90.00
_cell.angle_gamma   90.00
#
_symmetry.space_group_name_H-M   'P 1'
#
loop_
_entity.id
_entity.type
_entity.pdbx_description
1 polymer ?
#
loop_
_entity_poly.entity_id
_entity_poly.type
_entity_poly.pdbx_seq_one_letter_code
_entity_poly.pdbx_strand_id
1 'polypeptide(L)'
;MCTGHFQAFHAHKSWLSHISWLSILSQYIHRSLFSIRFPSHRHPAMTSPGRLAGLCIIALVLFYGAHLGETKKNSRKEPNVPFPPARPTTHNLAAICHQGRGRPRYPPSFFPKSGSSHFRRRGHAMNRLESWFRVCCSGHLEQSSQILCCAQQAWKNALSLFCVEEYSTMTLPYECCENTGEARWSCFDSELPNPNYTSKPGYNAPEIPEEPGFTFDPNTC
;
A
#
# COMPACT_ATOMS: atom_id res chain seq x y z
N MET A 1 -22.76 54.78 16.39
CA MET A 1 -21.30 54.61 16.20
C MET A 1 -20.78 53.82 17.40
N CYS A 2 -20.58 52.52 17.23
CA CYS A 2 -20.00 51.65 18.25
C CYS A 2 -18.88 50.84 17.59
N THR A 3 -17.64 51.09 17.99
CA THR A 3 -16.44 50.35 17.62
C THR A 3 -16.17 49.29 18.68
N GLY A 4 -15.88 48.05 18.25
CA GLY A 4 -15.14 47.08 19.07
C GLY A 4 -15.72 45.67 19.07
N HIS A 5 -15.19 44.79 18.21
CA HIS A 5 -15.01 43.36 18.50
C HIS A 5 -14.25 42.67 17.35
N PHE A 6 -12.92 42.61 17.42
CA PHE A 6 -12.12 41.76 16.54
C PHE A 6 -10.81 41.35 17.23
N GLN A 7 -10.91 40.59 18.31
CA GLN A 7 -9.75 39.98 18.98
C GLN A 7 -10.18 38.66 19.66
N ALA A 8 -10.51 37.65 18.86
CA ALA A 8 -10.77 36.30 19.38
C ALA A 8 -10.30 35.15 18.46
N PHE A 9 -9.80 35.42 17.25
CA PHE A 9 -9.45 34.36 16.28
C PHE A 9 -7.96 33.99 16.19
N HIS A 10 -7.08 34.68 16.91
CA HIS A 10 -5.63 34.44 16.81
C HIS A 10 -5.06 33.39 17.78
N ALA A 11 -5.81 32.98 18.81
CA ALA A 11 -5.28 32.08 19.85
C ALA A 11 -5.35 30.57 19.48
N HIS A 12 -6.12 30.18 18.45
CA HIS A 12 -6.32 28.75 18.13
C HIS A 12 -5.24 28.14 17.22
N LYS A 13 -4.46 28.96 16.51
CA LYS A 13 -3.40 28.47 15.59
C LYS A 13 -2.10 28.10 16.31
N SER A 14 -1.88 28.56 17.54
CA SER A 14 -0.65 28.29 18.31
C SER A 14 -0.64 26.92 19.00
N TRP A 15 -1.81 26.29 19.21
CA TRP A 15 -1.90 25.01 19.93
C TRP A 15 -1.65 23.80 19.01
N LEU A 16 -1.98 23.90 17.73
CA LEU A 16 -1.82 22.80 16.76
C LEU A 16 -0.36 22.57 16.33
N SER A 17 0.48 23.60 16.37
CA SER A 17 1.92 23.47 16.08
C SER A 17 2.66 22.73 17.20
N HIS A 18 2.26 22.86 18.46
CA HIS A 18 2.92 22.19 19.58
C HIS A 18 2.65 20.67 19.64
N ILE A 19 1.46 20.22 19.21
CA ILE A 19 1.10 18.79 19.16
C ILE A 19 1.90 18.07 18.06
N SER A 20 2.16 18.74 16.93
CA SER A 20 2.92 18.17 15.81
C SER A 20 4.39 17.86 16.18
N TRP A 21 5.02 18.69 17.01
CA TRP A 21 6.41 18.46 17.45
C TRP A 21 6.55 17.30 18.46
N LEU A 22 5.54 17.08 19.32
CA LEU A 22 5.54 15.96 20.27
C LEU A 22 5.39 14.59 19.56
N SER A 23 4.69 14.53 18.42
CA SER A 23 4.59 13.32 17.60
C SER A 23 5.90 12.95 16.89
N ILE A 24 6.74 13.93 16.57
CA ILE A 24 8.04 13.72 15.89
C ILE A 24 9.11 13.23 16.89
N LEU A 25 9.10 13.76 18.12
CA LEU A 25 10.03 13.32 19.18
C LEU A 25 9.73 11.89 19.66
N SER A 26 8.47 11.45 19.65
CA SER A 26 8.12 10.07 20.02
C SER A 26 8.58 9.02 19.00
N GLN A 27 8.76 9.39 17.72
CA GLN A 27 9.24 8.47 16.68
C GLN A 27 10.76 8.29 16.69
N TYR A 28 11.50 9.24 17.28
CA TYR A 28 12.96 9.17 17.37
C TYR A 28 13.45 8.24 18.50
N ILE A 29 12.69 8.09 19.60
CA ILE A 29 13.10 7.27 20.76
C ILE A 29 12.90 5.77 20.50
N HIS A 30 11.98 5.38 19.62
CA HIS A 30 11.74 3.95 19.32
C HIS A 30 12.77 3.32 18.37
N ARG A 31 13.71 4.13 17.84
CA ARG A 31 14.72 3.73 16.84
C ARG A 31 16.01 3.15 17.45
N SER A 32 16.12 3.06 18.79
CA SER A 32 17.36 2.69 19.49
C SER A 32 17.33 1.35 20.24
N LEU A 33 16.27 0.54 20.19
CA LEU A 33 16.18 -0.72 20.97
C LEU A 33 16.13 -2.03 20.16
N PHE A 34 16.11 -1.99 18.83
CA PHE A 34 16.15 -3.22 18.02
C PHE A 34 17.37 -3.23 17.08
N SER A 35 18.55 -3.35 17.68
CA SER A 35 19.76 -3.85 17.01
C SER A 35 20.62 -4.59 18.03
N ILE A 36 20.17 -5.79 18.40
CA ILE A 36 21.06 -6.78 19.03
C ILE A 36 21.18 -7.95 18.06
N ARG A 37 22.32 -7.97 17.37
CA ARG A 37 22.76 -9.08 16.54
C ARG A 37 23.48 -10.07 17.45
N PHE A 38 22.89 -11.24 17.70
CA PHE A 38 23.55 -12.31 18.43
C PHE A 38 24.55 -13.05 17.52
N PRO A 39 25.84 -13.17 17.89
CA PRO A 39 26.78 -14.05 17.22
C PRO A 39 26.61 -15.50 17.71
N SER A 40 26.58 -16.45 16.78
CA SER A 40 26.56 -17.89 17.04
C SER A 40 27.95 -18.36 17.46
N HIS A 41 28.14 -18.64 18.75
CA HIS A 41 29.32 -19.34 19.27
C HIS A 41 29.13 -20.85 19.11
N ARG A 42 30.02 -21.50 18.34
CA ARG A 42 30.18 -22.96 18.30
C ARG A 42 31.31 -23.36 19.26
N HIS A 43 31.03 -24.27 20.18
CA HIS A 43 32.03 -25.02 20.94
C HIS A 43 31.83 -26.54 20.74
N PRO A 44 32.88 -27.35 20.97
CA PRO A 44 33.11 -28.61 20.26
C PRO A 44 32.50 -29.84 20.94
N ALA A 45 32.60 -30.95 20.19
CA ALA A 45 32.07 -32.28 20.48
C ALA A 45 32.61 -32.94 21.76
N MET A 46 31.79 -33.84 22.32
CA MET A 46 32.21 -34.84 23.30
C MET A 46 31.50 -36.17 23.01
N THR A 47 32.28 -37.23 22.87
CA THR A 47 31.91 -38.62 22.60
C THR A 47 31.65 -39.39 23.91
N SER A 48 30.73 -40.38 23.90
CA SER A 48 30.88 -41.70 24.60
C SER A 48 29.62 -42.59 24.42
N PRO A 49 29.73 -43.94 24.41
CA PRO A 49 28.70 -44.85 23.89
C PRO A 49 27.83 -45.50 24.99
N GLY A 50 26.57 -45.83 24.66
CA GLY A 50 25.73 -46.60 25.59
C GLY A 50 24.30 -46.88 25.13
N ARG A 51 24.13 -48.03 24.49
CA ARG A 51 23.03 -49.02 24.67
C ARG A 51 21.58 -48.66 24.26
N LEU A 52 21.17 -49.38 23.20
CA LEU A 52 19.87 -50.00 22.93
C LEU A 52 18.76 -49.80 23.97
N ALA A 53 17.76 -48.97 23.63
CA ALA A 53 16.33 -49.22 23.80
C ALA A 53 15.58 -47.91 23.46
N GLY A 54 14.97 -47.84 22.27
CA GLY A 54 14.17 -46.64 21.93
C GLY A 54 13.87 -46.38 20.46
N LEU A 55 14.25 -47.28 19.55
CA LEU A 55 14.10 -47.07 18.10
C LEU A 55 12.70 -47.38 17.54
N CYS A 56 11.73 -47.84 18.34
CA CYS A 56 10.38 -48.14 17.84
C CYS A 56 9.37 -47.00 17.99
N ILE A 57 9.61 -46.01 18.86
CA ILE A 57 8.63 -44.92 19.10
C ILE A 57 8.76 -43.80 18.05
N ILE A 58 9.97 -43.53 17.56
CA ILE A 58 10.19 -42.48 16.55
C ILE A 58 9.50 -42.84 15.22
N ALA A 59 9.47 -44.13 14.85
CA ALA A 59 8.77 -44.59 13.65
C ALA A 59 7.25 -44.38 13.76
N LEU A 60 6.63 -44.63 14.91
CA LEU A 60 5.19 -44.41 15.11
C LEU A 60 4.83 -42.92 15.05
N VAL A 61 5.64 -42.02 15.62
CA VAL A 61 5.39 -40.56 15.55
C VAL A 61 5.47 -40.03 14.12
N LEU A 62 6.38 -40.57 13.29
CA LEU A 62 6.47 -40.21 11.87
C LEU A 62 5.34 -40.81 11.03
N PHE A 63 4.88 -42.03 11.33
CA PHE A 63 3.75 -42.65 10.63
C PHE A 63 2.39 -42.03 11.01
N TYR A 64 2.16 -41.65 12.28
CA TYR A 64 0.95 -40.94 12.69
C TYR A 64 0.96 -39.46 12.26
N GLY A 65 2.13 -38.86 12.04
CA GLY A 65 2.27 -37.48 11.54
C GLY A 65 1.80 -37.28 10.10
N ALA A 66 1.69 -38.34 9.29
CA ALA A 66 1.20 -38.25 7.92
C ALA A 66 -0.33 -38.11 7.79
N HIS A 67 -1.08 -38.13 8.91
CA HIS A 67 -2.54 -38.03 8.89
C HIS A 67 -3.12 -36.82 9.64
N LEU A 68 -2.26 -35.95 10.19
CA LEU A 68 -2.71 -34.70 10.79
C LEU A 68 -2.81 -33.60 9.74
N GLY A 69 -4.01 -33.53 9.17
CA GLY A 69 -4.55 -32.31 8.61
C GLY A 69 -4.03 -31.98 7.22
N GLU A 70 -4.66 -32.57 6.21
CA GLU A 70 -5.15 -31.70 5.15
C GLU A 70 -6.04 -30.65 5.83
N THR A 71 -5.45 -29.52 6.23
CA THR A 71 -6.23 -28.31 6.39
C THR A 71 -6.87 -28.11 5.03
N LYS A 72 -8.14 -28.49 4.91
CA LYS A 72 -9.02 -28.08 3.84
C LYS A 72 -8.87 -26.57 3.80
N LYS A 73 -7.95 -26.09 2.95
CA LYS A 73 -7.71 -24.67 2.73
C LYS A 73 -9.04 -24.24 2.12
N ASN A 74 -9.95 -23.78 2.97
CA ASN A 74 -11.12 -23.05 2.54
C ASN A 74 -10.53 -21.93 1.72
N SER A 75 -10.51 -22.12 0.40
CA SER A 75 -10.02 -21.16 -0.56
C SER A 75 -11.01 -20.02 -0.50
N ARG A 76 -10.87 -19.18 0.53
CA ARG A 76 -11.54 -17.89 0.62
C ARG A 76 -11.03 -17.18 -0.62
N LYS A 77 -11.89 -17.08 -1.63
CA LYS A 77 -11.58 -16.47 -2.91
C LYS A 77 -10.96 -15.10 -2.63
N GLU A 78 -9.67 -14.99 -2.88
CA GLU A 78 -8.89 -13.80 -2.58
C GLU A 78 -9.44 -12.62 -3.40
N PRO A 79 -9.62 -11.43 -2.82
CA PRO A 79 -10.05 -10.26 -3.57
C PRO A 79 -9.03 -9.93 -4.65
N ASN A 80 -9.46 -9.98 -5.92
CA ASN A 80 -8.59 -9.60 -7.04
C ASN A 80 -8.52 -8.08 -7.19
N VAL A 81 -7.43 -7.48 -6.72
CA VAL A 81 -7.06 -6.09 -6.94
C VAL A 81 -5.75 -6.09 -7.75
N PRO A 82 -5.76 -5.72 -9.05
CA PRO A 82 -4.57 -5.66 -9.89
C PRO A 82 -3.68 -4.51 -9.44
N PHE A 83 -2.79 -4.82 -8.50
CA PHE A 83 -1.86 -3.89 -7.85
C PHE A 83 -0.46 -4.52 -7.92
N PRO A 84 0.58 -3.74 -8.25
CA PRO A 84 0.57 -2.29 -8.43
C PRO A 84 0.04 -1.80 -9.79
N PRO A 85 -0.45 -0.56 -9.87
CA PRO A 85 -0.81 0.06 -11.15
C PRO A 85 0.45 0.48 -11.92
N ALA A 86 0.44 0.33 -13.24
CA ALA A 86 1.56 0.73 -14.08
C ALA A 86 1.80 2.23 -14.10
N ARG A 87 3.07 2.64 -14.19
CA ARG A 87 3.40 4.06 -14.33
C ARG A 87 2.76 4.61 -15.62
N PRO A 88 2.16 5.81 -15.57
CA PRO A 88 1.63 6.43 -16.78
C PRO A 88 2.74 6.69 -17.81
N THR A 89 2.48 6.30 -19.05
CA THR A 89 3.33 6.48 -20.22
C THR A 89 2.48 7.00 -21.38
N THR A 90 3.12 7.50 -22.44
CA THR A 90 2.40 7.89 -23.67
C THR A 90 1.57 6.74 -24.27
N HIS A 91 2.01 5.49 -24.09
CA HIS A 91 1.34 4.30 -24.64
C HIS A 91 0.04 3.95 -23.91
N ASN A 92 -0.02 4.15 -22.59
CA ASN A 92 -1.19 3.79 -21.77
C ASN A 92 -2.08 4.98 -21.38
N LEU A 93 -1.64 6.22 -21.67
CA LEU A 93 -2.36 7.44 -21.30
C LEU A 93 -3.79 7.51 -21.85
N ALA A 94 -3.98 7.11 -23.10
CA ALA A 94 -5.31 7.08 -23.73
C ALA A 94 -6.25 6.12 -22.99
N ALA A 95 -5.75 4.95 -22.57
CA ALA A 95 -6.54 4.01 -21.78
C ALA A 95 -6.84 4.59 -20.40
N ILE A 96 -5.87 5.21 -19.73
CA ILE A 96 -6.06 5.89 -18.43
C ILE A 96 -7.22 6.89 -18.52
N CYS A 97 -7.21 7.80 -19.50
CA CYS A 97 -8.20 8.86 -19.62
C CYS A 97 -9.56 8.39 -20.14
N HIS A 98 -9.60 7.51 -21.14
CA HIS A 98 -10.85 7.20 -21.85
C HIS A 98 -11.54 5.92 -21.35
N GLN A 99 -10.83 5.03 -20.66
CA GLN A 99 -11.37 3.72 -20.25
C GLN A 99 -11.65 3.62 -18.74
N GLY A 100 -11.56 4.73 -17.98
CA GLY A 100 -11.70 4.73 -16.52
C GLY A 100 -13.05 4.23 -15.98
N ARG A 101 -14.13 4.35 -16.76
CA ARG A 101 -15.44 3.78 -16.42
C ARG A 101 -15.49 2.26 -16.55
N GLY A 102 -14.61 1.67 -17.36
CA GLY A 102 -14.53 0.22 -17.56
C GLY A 102 -13.59 -0.49 -16.58
N ARG A 103 -12.94 0.24 -15.65
CA ARG A 103 -12.01 -0.32 -14.67
C ARG A 103 -12.67 -0.47 -13.29
N PRO A 104 -12.46 -1.60 -12.57
CA PRO A 104 -13.12 -1.86 -11.29
C PRO A 104 -12.83 -0.83 -10.22
N ARG A 105 -13.85 -0.54 -9.39
CA ARG A 105 -13.71 0.18 -8.12
C ARG A 105 -13.82 -0.80 -6.95
N TYR A 106 -13.19 -0.45 -5.84
CA TYR A 106 -13.07 -1.30 -4.67
C TYR A 106 -13.73 -0.67 -3.44
N PRO A 107 -15.07 -0.56 -3.39
CA PRO A 107 -15.77 -0.06 -2.20
C PRO A 107 -15.59 -1.04 -1.03
N PRO A 108 -15.88 -0.63 0.23
CA PRO A 108 -15.76 -1.52 1.39
C PRO A 108 -16.52 -2.85 1.26
N SER A 109 -17.63 -2.88 0.51
CA SER A 109 -18.45 -4.07 0.25
C SER A 109 -17.80 -5.09 -0.70
N PHE A 110 -16.76 -4.70 -1.45
CA PHE A 110 -16.00 -5.62 -2.31
C PHE A 110 -15.18 -6.64 -1.50
N PHE A 111 -14.80 -6.28 -0.27
CA PHE A 111 -13.88 -7.07 0.54
C PHE A 111 -14.63 -7.94 1.57
N PRO A 112 -14.10 -9.12 1.89
CA PRO A 112 -14.54 -9.90 3.05
C PRO A 112 -14.52 -9.05 4.32
N LYS A 113 -15.47 -9.29 5.23
CA LYS A 113 -15.62 -8.53 6.49
C LYS A 113 -14.37 -8.59 7.39
N SER A 114 -13.58 -9.64 7.32
CA SER A 114 -12.37 -9.83 8.13
C SER A 114 -11.22 -10.43 7.31
N GLY A 115 -9.99 -10.22 7.78
CA GLY A 115 -8.78 -10.80 7.18
C GLY A 115 -8.38 -10.24 5.81
N SER A 116 -8.89 -9.06 5.43
CA SER A 116 -8.71 -8.46 4.11
C SER A 116 -8.10 -7.05 4.13
N SER A 117 -7.51 -6.64 5.26
CA SER A 117 -7.02 -5.26 5.48
C SER A 117 -6.02 -4.79 4.42
N HIS A 118 -5.06 -5.63 4.04
CA HIS A 118 -4.08 -5.31 3.00
C HIS A 118 -4.74 -5.13 1.61
N PHE A 119 -5.71 -5.97 1.24
CA PHE A 119 -6.48 -5.78 0.01
C PHE A 119 -7.30 -4.49 0.03
N ARG A 120 -7.88 -4.14 1.19
CA ARG A 120 -8.63 -2.89 1.35
C ARG A 120 -7.74 -1.68 1.09
N ARG A 121 -6.51 -1.66 1.62
CA ARG A 121 -5.56 -0.56 1.38
C ARG A 121 -5.11 -0.50 -0.09
N ARG A 122 -4.84 -1.64 -0.73
CA ARG A 122 -4.57 -1.68 -2.19
C ARG A 122 -5.75 -1.15 -3.00
N GLY A 123 -6.97 -1.59 -2.69
CA GLY A 123 -8.16 -1.11 -3.38
C GLY A 123 -8.44 0.37 -3.16
N HIS A 124 -8.17 0.88 -1.96
CA HIS A 124 -8.24 2.29 -1.64
C HIS A 124 -7.24 3.11 -2.46
N ALA A 125 -5.98 2.67 -2.54
CA ALA A 125 -4.96 3.28 -3.38
C ALA A 125 -5.37 3.31 -4.86
N MET A 126 -5.95 2.23 -5.37
CA MET A 126 -6.46 2.17 -6.75
C MET A 126 -7.64 3.14 -6.96
N ASN A 127 -8.61 3.19 -6.05
CA ASN A 127 -9.73 4.11 -6.13
C ASN A 127 -9.28 5.58 -6.13
N ARG A 128 -8.30 5.92 -5.28
CA ARG A 128 -7.67 7.24 -5.22
C ARG A 128 -6.97 7.60 -6.51
N LEU A 129 -6.14 6.69 -7.02
CA LEU A 129 -5.44 6.91 -8.27
C LEU A 129 -6.42 7.18 -9.41
N GLU A 130 -7.48 6.39 -9.52
CA GLU A 130 -8.51 6.60 -10.53
C GLU A 130 -9.29 7.90 -10.37
N SER A 131 -9.53 8.36 -9.14
CA SER A 131 -10.12 9.67 -8.86
C SER A 131 -9.19 10.79 -9.36
N TRP A 132 -7.89 10.70 -9.10
CA TRP A 132 -6.92 11.72 -9.48
C TRP A 132 -6.60 11.70 -10.99
N PHE A 133 -6.65 10.53 -11.64
CA PHE A 133 -6.61 10.48 -13.10
C PHE A 133 -7.76 11.24 -13.74
N ARG A 134 -8.97 11.21 -13.17
CA ARG A 134 -10.08 12.03 -13.67
C ARG A 134 -9.77 13.53 -13.60
N VAL A 135 -9.06 13.99 -12.57
CA VAL A 135 -8.60 15.40 -12.48
C VAL A 135 -7.68 15.73 -13.66
N CYS A 136 -6.68 14.87 -13.93
CA CYS A 136 -5.75 15.08 -15.04
C CYS A 136 -6.41 15.00 -16.43
N CYS A 137 -7.44 14.16 -16.57
CA CYS A 137 -8.13 13.89 -17.84
C CYS A 137 -9.44 14.69 -18.01
N SER A 138 -9.70 15.69 -17.16
CA SER A 138 -10.93 16.48 -17.12
C SER A 138 -11.12 17.45 -18.30
N GLY A 139 -10.10 17.59 -19.16
CA GLY A 139 -10.11 18.53 -20.29
C GLY A 139 -9.58 19.93 -19.97
N HIS A 140 -9.10 20.18 -18.74
CA HIS A 140 -8.43 21.45 -18.39
C HIS A 140 -6.99 21.56 -18.89
N LEU A 141 -6.40 20.43 -19.28
CA LEU A 141 -5.04 20.35 -19.83
C LEU A 141 -5.14 20.02 -21.31
N GLU A 142 -4.60 20.89 -22.16
CA GLU A 142 -4.70 20.78 -23.62
C GLU A 142 -3.56 19.92 -24.22
N GLN A 143 -2.40 19.88 -23.55
CA GLN A 143 -1.22 19.21 -24.06
C GLN A 143 -1.08 17.80 -23.46
N SER A 144 -0.92 16.79 -24.32
CA SER A 144 -0.69 15.40 -23.89
C SER A 144 0.50 15.24 -22.94
N SER A 145 1.52 16.08 -23.08
CA SER A 145 2.68 16.12 -22.17
C SER A 145 2.29 16.58 -20.75
N GLN A 146 1.43 17.59 -20.62
CA GLN A 146 0.92 18.06 -19.32
C GLN A 146 -0.02 17.02 -18.69
N ILE A 147 -0.89 16.40 -19.48
CA ILE A 147 -1.76 15.31 -18.99
C ILE A 147 -0.91 14.15 -18.48
N LEU A 148 0.12 13.75 -19.24
CA LEU A 148 1.05 12.69 -18.84
C LEU A 148 1.77 13.06 -17.53
N CYS A 149 2.29 14.27 -17.44
CA CYS A 149 2.97 14.73 -16.23
C CYS A 149 2.02 14.73 -15.02
N CYS A 150 0.81 15.28 -15.16
CA CYS A 150 -0.22 15.23 -14.12
C CYS A 150 -0.51 13.80 -13.68
N ALA A 151 -0.71 12.87 -14.62
CA ALA A 151 -0.97 11.47 -14.32
C ALA A 151 0.21 10.81 -13.59
N GLN A 152 1.44 11.10 -13.98
CA GLN A 152 2.63 10.58 -13.28
C GLN A 152 2.76 11.14 -11.86
N GLN A 153 2.44 12.43 -11.64
CA GLN A 153 2.37 13.01 -10.30
C GLN A 153 1.27 12.36 -9.47
N ALA A 154 0.07 12.17 -10.02
CA ALA A 154 -1.04 11.48 -9.35
C ALA A 154 -0.65 10.06 -8.93
N TRP A 155 0.02 9.33 -9.83
CA TRP A 155 0.53 7.98 -9.58
C TRP A 155 1.55 7.95 -8.43
N LYS A 156 2.57 8.82 -8.46
CA LYS A 156 3.58 8.90 -7.39
C LYS A 156 2.95 9.30 -6.04
N ASN A 157 2.03 10.27 -6.05
CA ASN A 157 1.36 10.71 -4.82
C ASN A 157 0.45 9.62 -4.24
N ALA A 158 -0.31 8.90 -5.08
CA ALA A 158 -1.23 7.88 -4.62
C ALA A 158 -0.49 6.71 -3.97
N LEU A 159 0.63 6.29 -4.58
CA LEU A 159 1.51 5.26 -4.03
C LEU A 159 2.31 5.73 -2.81
N SER A 160 2.66 7.02 -2.74
CA SER A 160 3.26 7.61 -1.53
C SER A 160 2.30 7.53 -0.35
N LEU A 161 1.04 7.92 -0.54
CA LEU A 161 0.00 7.82 0.49
C LEU A 161 -0.29 6.37 0.86
N PHE A 162 -0.32 5.46 -0.11
CA PHE A 162 -0.43 4.02 0.17
C PHE A 162 0.70 3.54 1.09
N CYS A 163 1.94 3.97 0.86
CA CYS A 163 3.04 3.61 1.75
C CYS A 163 2.90 4.21 3.16
N VAL A 164 2.41 5.45 3.29
CA VAL A 164 2.07 6.03 4.60
C VAL A 164 1.00 5.18 5.30
N GLU A 165 -0.03 4.74 4.58
CA GLU A 165 -1.08 3.85 5.10
C GLU A 165 -0.52 2.48 5.51
N GLU A 166 0.39 1.89 4.74
CA GLU A 166 1.02 0.61 5.07
C GLU A 166 1.82 0.69 6.38
N TYR A 167 2.65 1.75 6.54
CA TYR A 167 3.43 2.00 7.76
C TYR A 167 2.58 2.42 8.98
N SER A 168 1.32 2.82 8.77
CA SER A 168 0.39 3.15 9.87
C SER A 168 -0.23 1.93 10.54
N THR A 169 0.19 0.71 10.16
CA THR A 169 -0.33 -0.55 10.67
C THR A 169 0.76 -1.41 11.30
N MET A 170 0.35 -2.40 12.10
CA MET A 170 1.30 -3.35 12.72
C MET A 170 1.68 -4.52 11.78
N THR A 171 1.29 -4.47 10.51
CA THR A 171 1.66 -5.49 9.52
C THR A 171 2.94 -5.09 8.79
N LEU A 172 3.66 -6.07 8.24
CA LEU A 172 4.75 -5.79 7.31
C LEU A 172 4.20 -4.92 6.15
N PRO A 173 4.84 -3.80 5.82
CA PRO A 173 4.41 -2.96 4.70
C PRO A 173 4.62 -3.70 3.37
N TYR A 174 3.92 -3.23 2.35
CA TYR A 174 4.20 -3.62 0.97
C TYR A 174 5.69 -3.37 0.63
N GLU A 175 6.37 -4.37 0.06
CA GLU A 175 7.84 -4.39 -0.11
C GLU A 175 8.38 -3.15 -0.84
N CYS A 176 7.66 -2.64 -1.86
CA CYS A 176 8.11 -1.44 -2.58
C CYS A 176 8.13 -0.18 -1.72
N CYS A 177 7.40 -0.15 -0.61
CA CYS A 177 7.41 0.98 0.32
C CYS A 177 8.70 1.11 1.12
N GLU A 178 9.51 0.04 1.22
CA GLU A 178 10.82 0.05 1.85
C GLU A 178 11.85 0.84 1.04
N ASN A 179 11.64 0.92 -0.28
CA ASN A 179 12.48 1.71 -1.18
C ASN A 179 12.18 3.22 -1.08
N THR A 180 13.11 4.06 -1.55
CA THR A 180 12.96 5.51 -1.60
C THR A 180 13.34 6.06 -2.99
N GLY A 181 12.98 7.32 -3.27
CA GLY A 181 13.30 7.97 -4.55
C GLY A 181 12.78 7.19 -5.77
N GLU A 182 13.55 7.18 -6.85
CA GLU A 182 13.18 6.45 -8.07
C GLU A 182 13.19 4.92 -7.88
N ALA A 183 13.97 4.36 -6.96
CA ALA A 183 13.96 2.91 -6.69
C ALA A 183 12.58 2.43 -6.21
N ARG A 184 11.85 3.26 -5.44
CA ARG A 184 10.46 2.99 -5.06
C ARG A 184 9.56 2.90 -6.29
N TRP A 185 9.70 3.84 -7.21
CA TRP A 185 8.86 3.90 -8.40
C TRP A 185 9.18 2.76 -9.36
N SER A 186 10.46 2.41 -9.54
CA SER A 186 10.85 1.24 -10.32
C SER A 186 10.30 -0.06 -9.74
N CYS A 187 10.25 -0.20 -8.41
CA CYS A 187 9.64 -1.36 -7.77
C CYS A 187 8.12 -1.43 -8.03
N PHE A 188 7.40 -0.33 -7.90
CA PHE A 188 5.96 -0.31 -8.23
C PHE A 188 5.67 -0.52 -9.73
N ASP A 189 6.66 -0.36 -10.59
CA ASP A 189 6.55 -0.51 -12.04
C ASP A 189 7.21 -1.80 -12.56
N SER A 190 7.59 -2.75 -11.69
CA SER A 190 8.30 -3.97 -12.09
C SER A 190 7.38 -5.14 -12.41
N GLU A 191 6.33 -5.34 -11.61
CA GLU A 191 5.34 -6.40 -11.80
C GLU A 191 3.97 -5.76 -12.02
N LEU A 192 3.49 -5.79 -13.27
CA LEU A 192 2.32 -5.03 -13.68
C LEU A 192 1.16 -5.98 -14.04
N PRO A 193 0.18 -6.19 -13.14
CA PRO A 193 -0.98 -7.02 -13.44
C PRO A 193 -1.88 -6.46 -14.56
N ASN A 194 -1.85 -5.14 -14.81
CA ASN A 194 -2.61 -4.49 -15.88
C ASN A 194 -1.84 -3.29 -16.47
N PRO A 195 -0.79 -3.52 -17.29
CA PRO A 195 0.10 -2.46 -17.77
C PRO A 195 -0.58 -1.46 -18.70
N ASN A 196 -1.60 -1.91 -19.43
CA ASN A 196 -2.30 -1.15 -20.45
C ASN A 196 -3.62 -0.55 -19.95
N TYR A 197 -3.90 -0.59 -18.65
CA TYR A 197 -5.15 -0.08 -18.06
C TYR A 197 -6.42 -0.60 -18.76
N THR A 198 -6.38 -1.87 -19.16
CA THR A 198 -7.46 -2.53 -19.89
C THR A 198 -8.76 -2.51 -19.09
N SER A 199 -9.85 -2.11 -19.76
CA SER A 199 -11.19 -2.18 -19.19
C SER A 199 -11.73 -3.61 -19.18
N LYS A 200 -12.63 -3.90 -18.23
CA LYS A 200 -13.43 -5.13 -18.25
C LYS A 200 -14.63 -4.95 -19.20
N PRO A 201 -14.78 -5.78 -20.25
CA PRO A 201 -15.93 -5.70 -21.15
C PRO A 201 -17.26 -5.82 -20.40
N GLY A 202 -18.22 -4.94 -20.71
CA GLY A 202 -19.54 -4.92 -20.08
C GLY A 202 -19.57 -4.42 -18.62
N TYR A 203 -18.44 -4.01 -18.05
CA TYR A 203 -18.39 -3.43 -16.72
C TYR A 203 -18.55 -1.90 -16.75
N ASN A 204 -19.35 -1.38 -15.83
CA ASN A 204 -19.44 0.05 -15.53
C ASN A 204 -19.08 0.27 -14.06
N ALA A 205 -18.08 1.11 -13.83
CA ALA A 205 -17.63 1.49 -12.50
C ALA A 205 -18.77 2.17 -11.73
N PRO A 206 -19.03 1.77 -10.47
CA PRO A 206 -19.88 2.55 -9.60
C PRO A 206 -19.24 3.91 -9.36
N GLU A 207 -20.08 4.92 -9.13
CA GLU A 207 -19.60 6.21 -8.67
C GLU A 207 -19.01 6.04 -7.27
N ILE A 208 -17.75 6.46 -7.11
CA ILE A 208 -17.09 6.57 -5.82
C ILE A 208 -16.81 8.05 -5.55
N PRO A 209 -16.78 8.47 -4.27
CA PRO A 209 -16.45 9.84 -3.91
C PRO A 209 -15.14 10.30 -4.55
N GLU A 210 -15.04 11.59 -4.83
CA GLU A 210 -13.77 12.18 -5.24
C GLU A 210 -12.81 12.13 -4.06
N GLU A 211 -11.59 11.65 -4.31
CA GLU A 211 -10.53 11.62 -3.30
C GLU A 211 -9.81 12.98 -3.28
N PRO A 212 -9.82 13.72 -2.15
CA PRO A 212 -9.12 14.98 -2.03
C PRO A 212 -7.59 14.78 -1.91
N GLY A 213 -6.84 15.87 -1.87
CA GLY A 213 -5.42 15.83 -1.53
C GLY A 213 -4.45 15.65 -2.70
N PHE A 214 -4.92 15.83 -3.94
CA PHE A 214 -4.06 15.96 -5.11
C PHE A 214 -4.26 17.31 -5.79
N THR A 215 -3.14 17.95 -6.11
CA THR A 215 -3.09 19.19 -6.88
C THR A 215 -1.94 19.06 -7.85
N PHE A 216 -2.23 19.21 -9.13
CA PHE A 216 -1.22 19.17 -10.18
C PHE A 216 -0.32 20.41 -10.10
N ASP A 217 0.99 20.20 -10.13
CA ASP A 217 1.97 21.28 -10.25
C ASP A 217 2.68 21.19 -11.63
N PRO A 218 2.38 22.10 -12.57
CA PRO A 218 2.98 22.06 -13.90
C PRO A 218 4.48 22.35 -13.91
N ASN A 219 5.06 22.83 -12.82
CA ASN A 219 6.50 23.14 -12.72
C ASN A 219 7.35 21.93 -12.29
N THR A 220 6.71 20.82 -11.92
CA THR A 220 7.37 19.58 -11.48
C THR A 220 7.20 18.46 -12.50
N CYS A 221 7.41 18.85 -13.76
CA CYS A 221 7.60 18.02 -14.94
C CYS A 221 9.05 18.22 -15.42
#